data_AF-F7GVP4-F1
#
_entry.id   AF-F7GVP4-F1
#
_cell.length_a   1.000
_cell.length_b   1.000
_cell.length_c   1.000
_cell.angle_alpha   90.00
_cell.angle_beta   90.00
_cell.angle_gamma   90.00
#
_symmetry.space_group_name_H-M   'P 1'
#
loop_
_entity.id
_entity.type
_entity.pdbx_description
1 polymer ?
#
loop_
_entity_poly.entity_id
_entity_poly.type
_entity_poly.pdbx_seq_one_letter_code
_entity_poly.pdbx_strand_id
1 'polypeptide(L)'
;MRIFAVFIFMTYWHLLNAPYHKINQRILVVDPVTSEYELTCQAEGYPKAEVIWTSSDHQVLSGKTTTTNSEREKKLFNVTSALRINTTANEIFYCTFRRLDPEENHTAELVIPEQPLVLPPNERTHLVILGAILLFLGVALTFIFYLRKGRMMDLKICGIRDTNSKKQNDTQLEET
;
A
#
# COMPACT_ATOMS: atom_id res chain seq x y z
N MET A 1 -45.24 -42.55 21.39
CA MET A 1 -44.77 -41.42 22.22
C MET A 1 -43.25 -41.27 22.26
N ARG A 2 -42.44 -42.34 22.48
CA ARG A 2 -40.97 -42.21 22.54
C ARG A 2 -40.31 -41.70 21.25
N ILE A 3 -40.82 -42.11 20.09
CA ILE A 3 -40.27 -41.72 18.78
C ILE A 3 -40.52 -40.22 18.49
N PHE A 4 -41.71 -39.70 18.80
CA PHE A 4 -42.03 -38.27 18.65
C PHE A 4 -41.15 -37.39 19.55
N ALA A 5 -40.83 -37.85 20.77
CA ALA A 5 -39.90 -37.13 21.65
C ALA A 5 -38.48 -37.05 21.06
N VAL A 6 -37.97 -38.13 20.45
CA VAL A 6 -36.65 -38.13 19.80
C VAL A 6 -36.60 -37.18 18.61
N PHE A 7 -37.65 -37.15 17.77
CA PHE A 7 -37.72 -36.19 16.65
C PHE A 7 -37.81 -34.74 17.13
N ILE A 8 -38.59 -34.46 18.19
CA ILE A 8 -38.66 -33.11 18.79
C ILE A 8 -37.28 -32.68 19.34
N PHE A 9 -36.58 -33.56 20.07
CA PHE A 9 -35.23 -33.27 20.58
C PHE A 9 -34.20 -33.01 19.47
N MET A 10 -34.23 -33.80 18.38
CA MET A 10 -33.34 -33.62 17.23
C MET A 10 -33.61 -32.31 16.46
N THR A 11 -34.88 -31.94 16.27
CA THR A 11 -35.24 -30.66 15.62
C THR A 11 -34.91 -29.44 16.49
N TYR A 12 -34.96 -29.57 17.81
CA TYR A 12 -34.62 -28.48 18.74
C TYR A 12 -33.10 -28.23 18.79
N TRP A 13 -32.27 -29.28 18.64
CA TRP A 13 -30.81 -29.19 18.63
C TRP A 13 -30.25 -28.38 17.45
N HIS A 14 -30.84 -28.54 16.26
CA HIS A 14 -30.41 -27.81 15.06
C HIS A 14 -30.83 -26.35 15.02
N LEU A 15 -31.87 -25.95 15.78
CA LEU A 15 -32.31 -24.56 15.86
C LEU A 15 -31.54 -23.72 16.88
N LEU A 16 -30.76 -24.34 17.79
CA LEU A 16 -30.15 -23.66 18.93
C LEU A 16 -28.64 -23.44 18.81
N ASN A 17 -27.96 -24.01 17.81
CA ASN A 17 -26.51 -23.90 17.66
C ASN A 17 -26.15 -23.37 16.27
N ALA A 18 -25.47 -22.22 16.25
CA ALA A 18 -24.89 -21.64 15.05
C ALA A 18 -23.36 -21.65 15.20
N PRO A 19 -22.65 -22.60 14.58
CA PRO A 19 -21.21 -22.74 14.74
C PRO A 19 -20.44 -21.62 14.04
N TYR A 20 -19.30 -21.25 14.61
CA TYR A 20 -18.38 -20.23 14.09
C TYR A 20 -17.52 -20.73 12.90
N HIS A 21 -18.09 -21.56 12.02
CA HIS A 21 -17.38 -22.22 10.91
C HIS A 21 -16.81 -21.25 9.84
N LYS A 22 -17.40 -20.06 9.71
CA LYS A 22 -16.98 -19.03 8.74
C LYS A 22 -16.18 -17.94 9.46
N ILE A 23 -14.86 -18.15 9.53
CA ILE A 23 -13.93 -17.20 10.11
C ILE A 23 -13.34 -16.33 9.00
N ASN A 24 -13.61 -15.03 9.07
CA ASN A 24 -12.97 -14.03 8.22
C ASN A 24 -11.67 -13.58 8.88
N GLN A 25 -10.56 -13.68 8.15
CA GLN A 25 -9.25 -13.28 8.62
C GLN A 25 -8.71 -12.06 7.87
N ARG A 26 -7.97 -11.20 8.57
CA ARG A 26 -7.28 -10.04 8.01
C ARG A 26 -5.91 -9.90 8.65
N ILE A 27 -4.92 -9.54 7.83
CA ILE A 27 -3.54 -9.27 8.25
C ILE A 27 -3.20 -7.86 7.78
N LEU A 28 -2.79 -7.00 8.70
CA LEU A 28 -2.40 -5.62 8.41
C LEU A 28 -0.96 -5.40 8.88
N VAL A 29 -0.14 -4.80 8.01
CA VAL A 29 1.20 -4.32 8.40
C VAL A 29 1.01 -2.98 9.10
N VAL A 30 1.39 -2.91 10.37
CA VAL A 30 1.29 -1.68 11.18
C VAL A 30 2.56 -0.86 11.03
N ASP A 31 3.71 -1.52 11.16
CA ASP A 31 5.02 -0.90 10.96
C ASP A 31 5.98 -1.92 10.30
N PRO A 32 6.40 -1.68 9.04
CA PRO A 32 7.32 -2.57 8.35
C PRO A 32 8.73 -2.55 8.96
N VAL A 33 9.14 -1.48 9.65
CA VAL A 33 10.49 -1.36 10.24
C VAL A 33 10.65 -2.26 11.45
N THR A 34 9.65 -2.28 12.33
CA THR A 34 9.63 -3.14 13.52
C THR A 34 9.00 -4.52 13.27
N SER A 35 8.56 -4.77 12.03
CA SER A 35 7.81 -5.96 11.62
C SER A 35 6.58 -6.18 12.51
N GLU A 36 5.87 -5.10 12.80
CA GLU A 36 4.66 -5.12 13.61
C GLU A 36 3.44 -5.37 12.72
N TYR A 37 2.65 -6.37 13.11
CA TYR A 37 1.44 -6.79 12.42
C TYR A 37 0.23 -6.75 13.35
N GLU A 38 -0.92 -6.45 12.77
CA GLU A 38 -2.23 -6.64 13.41
C GLU A 38 -3.00 -7.74 12.67
N LEU A 39 -3.19 -8.85 13.37
CA LEU A 39 -3.95 -10.01 12.92
C LEU A 39 -5.37 -9.91 13.44
N THR A 40 -6.37 -10.10 12.60
CA THR A 40 -7.79 -10.00 12.99
C THR A 40 -8.55 -11.23 12.53
N CYS A 41 -9.33 -11.82 13.43
CA CYS A 41 -10.31 -12.86 13.12
C CYS A 41 -11.72 -12.42 13.52
N GLN A 42 -12.69 -12.66 12.64
CA GLN A 42 -14.08 -12.31 12.86
C GLN A 42 -14.99 -13.47 12.44
N ALA A 43 -15.91 -13.88 13.31
CA ALA A 43 -16.90 -14.88 12.99
C ALA A 43 -18.23 -14.58 13.69
N GLU A 44 -19.33 -15.06 13.10
CA GLU A 44 -20.68 -14.95 13.65
C GLU A 44 -21.17 -16.34 14.09
N GLY A 45 -21.78 -16.43 15.25
CA GLY A 45 -22.24 -17.70 15.81
C GLY A 45 -23.02 -17.55 17.12
N TYR A 46 -23.54 -18.67 17.62
CA TYR A 46 -24.27 -18.76 18.87
C TYR A 46 -24.07 -20.15 19.52
N PRO A 47 -23.96 -20.23 20.85
CA PRO A 47 -23.86 -19.13 21.83
C PRO A 47 -22.51 -18.38 21.74
N LYS A 48 -22.31 -17.38 22.60
CA LYS A 48 -21.09 -16.58 22.65
C LYS A 48 -19.84 -17.47 22.81
N ALA A 49 -18.85 -17.27 21.95
CA ALA A 49 -17.53 -17.91 22.02
C ALA A 49 -16.44 -16.98 22.55
N GLU A 50 -15.41 -17.59 23.13
CA GLU A 50 -14.12 -16.97 23.43
C GLU A 50 -13.17 -17.11 22.24
N VAL A 51 -12.16 -16.24 22.14
CA VAL A 51 -11.14 -16.35 21.09
C VAL A 51 -9.77 -16.50 21.74
N ILE A 52 -9.09 -17.59 21.39
CA ILE A 52 -7.75 -17.92 21.86
C ILE A 52 -6.80 -17.79 20.67
N TRP A 53 -5.73 -17.01 20.86
CA TRP A 53 -4.65 -16.92 19.89
C TRP A 53 -3.51 -17.83 20.29
N THR A 54 -2.95 -18.56 19.33
CA THR A 54 -1.74 -19.37 19.55
C THR A 54 -0.72 -19.20 18.43
N SER A 55 0.57 -19.26 18.77
CA SER A 55 1.65 -19.39 17.78
C SER A 55 1.74 -20.82 17.22
N SER A 56 2.59 -21.01 16.22
CA SER A 56 3.03 -22.31 15.69
C SER A 56 3.50 -23.28 16.79
N ASP A 57 4.22 -22.77 17.79
CA ASP A 57 4.69 -23.53 18.97
C ASP A 57 3.61 -23.76 20.04
N HIS A 58 2.34 -23.49 19.72
CA HIS A 58 1.20 -23.60 20.63
C HIS A 58 1.25 -22.70 21.88
N GLN A 59 2.07 -21.64 21.87
CA GLN A 59 2.07 -20.65 22.95
C GLN A 59 0.82 -19.78 22.87
N VAL A 60 0.13 -19.59 23.98
CA VAL A 60 -1.06 -18.75 24.06
C VAL A 60 -0.66 -17.27 24.05
N LEU A 61 -1.28 -16.51 23.17
CA LEU A 61 -1.03 -15.08 22.98
C LEU A 61 -2.22 -14.25 23.46
N SER A 62 -1.94 -13.03 23.93
CA SER A 62 -2.97 -12.11 24.42
C SER A 62 -3.52 -11.27 23.27
N GLY A 63 -4.68 -11.66 22.74
CA GLY A 63 -5.46 -10.86 21.80
C GLY A 63 -6.56 -10.03 22.49
N LYS A 64 -7.05 -8.99 21.81
CA LYS A 64 -8.18 -8.18 22.23
C LYS A 64 -9.45 -8.65 21.51
N THR A 65 -10.42 -9.15 22.26
CA THR A 65 -11.69 -9.65 21.70
C THR A 65 -12.84 -8.70 22.03
N THR A 66 -13.64 -8.39 21.02
CA THR A 66 -14.88 -7.62 21.10
C THR A 66 -16.02 -8.49 20.63
N THR A 67 -17.10 -8.56 21.43
CA THR A 67 -18.33 -9.28 21.09
C THR A 67 -19.49 -8.31 20.98
N THR A 68 -20.22 -8.38 19.88
CA THR A 68 -21.46 -7.63 19.67
C THR A 68 -22.57 -8.56 19.18
N ASN A 69 -23.79 -8.06 19.08
CA ASN A 69 -24.85 -8.80 18.39
C ASN A 69 -24.64 -8.68 16.88
N SER A 70 -24.91 -9.75 16.13
CA SER A 70 -24.88 -9.71 14.68
C SER A 70 -25.94 -8.75 14.14
N GLU A 71 -25.55 -7.96 13.15
CA GLU A 71 -26.47 -7.09 12.41
C GLU A 71 -27.39 -7.89 11.47
N ARG A 72 -26.91 -9.03 10.95
CA ARG A 72 -27.68 -9.90 10.05
C ARG A 72 -28.76 -10.66 10.79
N GLU A 73 -28.41 -11.25 11.93
CA GLU A 73 -29.33 -12.06 12.70
C GLU A 73 -29.17 -11.76 14.20
N LYS A 74 -30.14 -11.05 14.78
CA LYS A 74 -30.08 -10.56 16.18
C LYS A 74 -29.85 -11.63 17.25
N LYS A 75 -30.05 -12.91 16.92
CA LYS A 75 -29.82 -14.05 17.83
C LYS A 75 -28.36 -14.50 17.84
N LEU A 76 -27.56 -14.11 16.86
CA LEU A 76 -26.15 -14.48 16.76
C LEU A 76 -25.25 -13.41 17.37
N PHE A 77 -24.11 -13.85 17.87
CA PHE A 77 -23.01 -12.98 18.29
C PHE A 77 -22.02 -12.81 17.16
N ASN A 78 -21.64 -11.57 16.88
CA ASN A 78 -20.49 -11.24 16.05
C ASN A 78 -19.28 -11.05 16.96
N VAL A 79 -18.32 -11.95 16.85
CA VAL A 79 -17.12 -11.97 17.69
C VAL A 79 -15.94 -11.60 16.81
N THR A 80 -15.25 -10.53 17.15
CA THR A 80 -14.05 -10.04 16.46
C THR A 80 -12.90 -10.00 17.44
N SER A 81 -11.76 -10.59 17.10
CA SER A 81 -10.55 -10.56 17.90
C SER A 81 -9.38 -10.03 17.10
N ALA A 82 -8.55 -9.19 17.72
CA ALA A 82 -7.35 -8.61 17.12
C ALA A 82 -6.12 -8.93 17.98
N LEU A 83 -5.05 -9.38 17.35
CA LEU A 83 -3.75 -9.65 17.96
C LEU A 83 -2.69 -8.75 17.31
N ARG A 84 -1.98 -7.98 18.13
CA ARG A 84 -0.88 -7.12 17.69
C ARG A 84 0.43 -7.77 18.12
N ILE A 85 1.32 -8.02 17.16
CA ILE A 85 2.55 -8.79 17.40
C ILE A 85 3.66 -8.40 16.44
N ASN A 86 4.90 -8.50 16.90
CA ASN A 86 6.09 -8.37 16.07
C ASN A 86 6.53 -9.76 15.63
N THR A 87 6.60 -9.99 14.32
CA THR A 87 6.84 -11.33 13.77
C THR A 87 7.47 -11.27 12.39
N THR A 88 8.08 -12.36 11.95
CA THR A 88 8.68 -12.49 10.62
C THR A 88 7.70 -13.08 9.61
N ALA A 89 8.06 -12.98 8.33
CA ALA A 89 7.34 -13.64 7.25
C ALA A 89 7.29 -15.15 7.43
N ASN A 90 6.23 -15.77 6.92
CA ASN A 90 5.96 -17.21 6.95
C ASN A 90 5.74 -17.81 8.35
N GLU A 91 5.76 -17.01 9.40
CA GLU A 91 5.27 -17.41 10.72
C GLU A 91 3.75 -17.66 10.69
N ILE A 92 3.31 -18.62 11.50
CA ILE A 92 1.92 -19.09 11.51
C ILE A 92 1.29 -18.79 12.86
N PHE A 93 0.10 -18.21 12.82
CA PHE A 93 -0.73 -17.95 13.98
C PHE A 93 -2.10 -18.57 13.80
N TYR A 94 -2.69 -18.99 14.91
CA TYR A 94 -4.01 -19.57 14.94
C TYR A 94 -4.94 -18.73 15.80
N CYS A 95 -6.16 -18.51 15.31
CA CYS A 95 -7.24 -17.94 16.10
C CYS A 95 -8.34 -19.00 16.28
N THR A 96 -8.58 -19.40 17.52
CA THR A 96 -9.54 -20.45 17.87
C THR A 96 -10.74 -19.84 18.56
N PHE A 97 -11.91 -19.92 17.93
CA PHE A 97 -13.20 -19.62 18.55
C PHE A 97 -13.63 -20.83 19.37
N ARG A 98 -13.55 -20.71 20.69
CA ARG A 98 -13.89 -21.76 21.66
C ARG A 98 -15.26 -21.50 22.26
N ARG A 99 -16.16 -22.46 22.08
CA ARG A 99 -17.43 -22.56 22.82
C ARG A 99 -17.27 -23.54 23.98
N LEU A 100 -17.90 -23.27 25.12
CA LEU A 100 -17.81 -24.13 26.30
C LEU A 100 -18.92 -25.19 26.36
N ASP A 101 -20.15 -24.88 25.89
CA ASP A 101 -21.31 -25.77 26.03
C ASP A 101 -22.15 -25.87 24.73
N PRO A 102 -22.11 -26.99 24.00
CA PRO A 102 -21.12 -28.06 24.09
C PRO A 102 -19.75 -27.57 23.60
N GLU A 103 -18.67 -28.14 24.14
CA GLU A 103 -17.31 -27.75 23.77
C GLU A 103 -17.07 -27.97 22.26
N GLU A 104 -16.82 -26.88 21.55
CA GLU A 104 -16.57 -26.88 20.11
C GLU A 104 -15.58 -25.77 19.79
N ASN A 105 -14.58 -26.12 18.99
CA ASN A 105 -13.51 -25.22 18.59
C ASN A 105 -13.52 -25.06 17.08
N HIS A 106 -13.49 -23.82 16.62
CA HIS A 106 -13.25 -23.50 15.22
C HIS A 106 -12.00 -22.65 15.11
N THR A 107 -11.01 -23.14 14.37
CA THR A 107 -9.71 -22.50 14.26
C THR A 107 -9.48 -22.05 12.83
N ALA A 108 -8.95 -20.84 12.67
CA ALA A 108 -8.39 -20.36 11.40
C ALA A 108 -6.89 -20.16 11.52
N GLU A 109 -6.20 -20.33 10.40
CA GLU A 109 -4.75 -20.25 10.26
C GLU A 109 -4.37 -18.98 9.47
N LEU A 110 -3.45 -18.20 10.03
CA LEU A 110 -2.96 -16.97 9.46
C LEU A 110 -1.45 -17.09 9.25
N VAL A 111 -1.04 -17.05 7.99
CA VAL A 111 0.38 -17.07 7.60
C VAL A 111 0.82 -15.65 7.29
N ILE A 112 1.89 -15.18 7.95
CA ILE A 112 2.41 -13.84 7.73
C ILE A 112 2.98 -13.73 6.30
N PRO A 113 2.51 -12.78 5.48
CA PRO A 113 3.01 -12.64 4.12
C PRO A 113 4.44 -12.09 4.11
N GLU A 114 5.22 -12.50 3.11
CA GLU A 114 6.50 -11.87 2.81
C GLU A 114 6.28 -10.39 2.46
N GLN A 115 6.95 -9.49 3.18
CA GLN A 115 6.91 -8.08 2.83
C GLN A 115 7.63 -7.87 1.50
N PRO A 116 7.05 -7.13 0.55
CA PRO A 116 7.79 -6.66 -0.60
C PRO A 116 9.02 -5.90 -0.12
N LEU A 117 10.19 -6.18 -0.69
CA LEU A 117 11.41 -5.40 -0.44
C LEU A 117 11.12 -3.92 -0.75
N VAL A 118 10.81 -3.13 0.28
CA VAL A 118 10.70 -1.68 0.15
C VAL A 118 12.13 -1.17 0.06
N LEU A 119 12.66 -1.11 -1.17
CA LEU A 119 13.89 -0.37 -1.42
C LEU A 119 13.62 1.08 -0.98
N PRO A 120 14.38 1.63 -0.02
CA PRO A 120 14.15 3.01 0.40
C PRO A 120 14.19 3.91 -0.84
N PRO A 121 13.27 4.88 -0.97
CA PRO A 121 13.30 5.82 -2.07
C PRO A 121 14.69 6.45 -2.08
N ASN A 122 15.46 6.12 -3.10
CA ASN A 122 16.80 6.61 -3.31
C ASN A 122 16.73 8.15 -3.44
N GLU A 123 16.99 8.87 -2.35
CA GLU A 123 17.06 10.34 -2.35
C GLU A 123 18.14 10.88 -3.29
N ARG A 124 19.14 10.06 -3.67
CA ARG A 124 20.17 10.46 -4.65
C ARG A 124 19.62 10.56 -6.07
N THR A 125 18.55 9.82 -6.42
CA THR A 125 17.95 9.92 -7.77
C THR A 125 17.42 11.32 -8.04
N HIS A 126 16.84 11.96 -7.02
CA HIS A 126 16.28 13.31 -7.16
C HIS A 126 17.38 14.36 -7.37
N LEU A 127 18.52 14.23 -6.69
CA LEU A 127 19.69 15.10 -6.88
C LEU A 127 20.35 14.93 -8.25
N VAL A 128 20.43 13.68 -8.75
CA VAL A 128 20.98 13.39 -10.09
C VAL A 128 20.09 13.96 -11.19
N ILE A 129 18.77 13.79 -11.07
CA ILE A 129 17.79 14.34 -12.04
C ILE A 129 17.83 15.88 -12.02
N LEU A 130 17.85 16.50 -10.83
CA LEU A 130 17.94 17.96 -10.69
C LEU A 130 19.23 18.51 -11.29
N GLY A 131 20.36 17.83 -11.07
CA GLY A 131 21.64 18.19 -11.67
C GLY A 131 21.65 18.10 -13.20
N ALA A 132 21.04 17.05 -13.77
CA ALA A 132 20.92 16.90 -15.21
C ALA A 132 20.08 18.03 -15.84
N ILE A 133 18.94 18.37 -15.23
CA ILE A 133 18.06 19.46 -15.70
C ILE A 133 18.80 20.80 -15.70
N LEU A 134 19.54 21.11 -14.63
CA LEU A 134 20.32 22.34 -14.52
C LEU A 134 21.44 22.41 -15.58
N LEU A 135 22.11 21.29 -15.86
CA LEU A 135 23.12 21.20 -16.92
C LEU A 135 22.51 21.47 -18.31
N PHE A 136 21.39 20.83 -18.65
CA PHE A 136 20.71 21.05 -19.92
C PHE A 136 20.25 22.50 -20.10
N LEU A 137 19.68 23.11 -19.05
CA LEU A 137 19.31 24.53 -19.07
C LEU A 137 20.52 25.44 -19.27
N GLY A 138 21.64 25.16 -18.61
CA GLY A 138 22.90 25.91 -18.80
C GLY A 138 23.41 25.83 -20.24
N VAL A 139 23.44 24.63 -20.82
CA VAL A 139 23.88 24.44 -22.22
C VAL A 139 22.93 25.15 -23.20
N ALA A 140 21.62 25.05 -23.01
CA ALA A 140 20.66 25.75 -23.87
C ALA A 140 20.82 27.27 -23.78
N LEU A 141 20.97 27.83 -22.58
CA LEU A 141 21.16 29.27 -22.36
C LEU A 141 22.46 29.78 -22.98
N THR A 142 23.56 29.04 -22.82
CA THR A 142 24.84 29.40 -23.45
C THR A 142 24.72 29.38 -24.97
N PHE A 143 24.14 28.33 -25.55
CA PHE A 143 23.90 28.23 -26.99
C PHE A 143 23.02 29.38 -27.53
N ILE A 144 21.94 29.72 -26.84
CA ILE A 144 21.09 30.88 -27.17
C ILE A 144 21.90 32.17 -27.10
N PHE A 145 22.76 32.34 -26.10
CA PHE A 145 23.61 33.52 -25.97
C PHE A 145 24.65 33.61 -27.10
N TYR A 146 25.26 32.50 -27.51
CA TYR A 146 26.16 32.44 -28.67
C TYR A 146 25.44 32.81 -29.97
N LEU A 147 24.24 32.25 -30.20
CA LEU A 147 23.41 32.62 -31.36
C LEU A 147 23.02 34.09 -31.33
N ARG A 148 22.63 34.62 -30.17
CA ARG A 148 22.23 36.02 -30.01
C ARG A 148 23.40 36.98 -30.23
N LYS A 149 24.62 36.58 -29.81
CA LYS A 149 25.86 37.32 -30.05
C LYS A 149 26.29 37.29 -31.52
N GLY A 150 26.11 36.15 -32.21
CA GLY A 150 26.32 36.04 -33.66
C GLY A 150 25.44 37.03 -34.45
N ARG A 151 24.13 37.07 -34.14
CA ARG A 151 23.20 38.02 -34.78
C ARG A 151 23.50 39.50 -34.50
N MET A 152 24.19 39.83 -33.42
CA MET A 152 24.62 41.21 -33.11
C MET A 152 25.84 41.64 -33.94
N MET A 153 26.67 40.70 -34.39
CA MET A 153 27.84 40.99 -35.22
C MET A 153 27.48 41.21 -36.70
N ASP A 154 26.44 40.55 -37.22
CA ASP A 154 25.97 40.76 -38.60
C ASP A 154 25.37 42.15 -38.84
N LEU A 155 24.70 42.73 -37.83
CA LEU A 155 24.13 44.08 -37.93
C LEU A 155 25.21 45.18 -37.91
N LYS A 156 26.42 44.86 -37.44
CA LYS A 156 27.57 45.78 -37.45
C LYS A 156 28.34 45.72 -38.77
N ILE A 157 28.26 44.60 -39.51
CA ILE A 157 28.95 44.40 -40.79
C ILE A 157 28.13 44.98 -41.96
N CYS A 158 26.80 45.01 -41.88
CA CYS A 158 25.98 45.64 -42.93
C CYS A 158 26.13 47.17 -42.97
N GLY A 159 26.21 47.84 -41.81
CA GLY A 159 26.32 49.32 -41.76
C GLY A 159 27.65 49.88 -42.28
N ILE A 160 28.74 49.10 -42.25
CA ILE A 160 30.06 49.55 -42.72
C ILE A 160 30.21 49.36 -44.24
N ARG A 161 29.55 48.34 -44.81
CA ARG A 161 29.66 48.02 -46.25
C ARG A 161 28.98 49.06 -47.15
N ASP A 162 27.86 49.63 -46.70
CA ASP A 162 27.11 50.64 -47.48
C ASP A 162 27.85 51.99 -47.59
N THR A 163 28.72 52.32 -46.62
CA THR A 163 29.49 53.57 -46.65
C THR A 163 30.67 53.50 -47.63
N ASN A 164 31.21 52.30 -47.90
CA ASN A 164 32.34 52.14 -48.82
C ASN A 164 31.89 52.04 -50.29
N SER A 165 30.75 51.39 -50.57
CA SER A 165 30.22 51.24 -51.93
C SER A 165 29.83 52.56 -52.60
N LYS A 166 29.46 53.60 -51.83
CA LYS A 166 29.06 54.89 -52.39
C LYS A 166 30.24 55.78 -52.81
N LYS A 167 31.45 55.58 -52.25
CA LYS A 167 32.64 56.37 -52.64
C LYS A 167 33.37 55.82 -53.88
N GLN A 168 33.08 54.59 -54.32
CA GLN A 168 33.82 53.97 -55.43
C GLN A 168 33.15 54.17 -56.80
N ASN A 169 31.88 54.58 -56.86
CA ASN A 169 31.15 54.77 -58.12
C ASN A 169 31.17 56.20 -58.69
N ASP A 170 31.71 57.18 -57.97
CA ASP A 170 31.72 58.59 -58.42
C ASP A 170 33.06 59.01 -59.08
N THR A 171 33.97 58.09 -59.45
CA THR A 171 35.31 58.46 -59.97
C THR A 171 35.72 57.74 -61.26
N GLN A 172 34.79 57.12 -62.00
CA GLN A 172 35.09 56.44 -63.27
C GLN A 172 34.06 56.75 -64.38
N LEU A 173 33.71 58.03 -64.54
CA LEU A 173 33.00 58.51 -65.73
C LEU A 173 33.41 59.95 -66.08
N GLU A 174 34.69 60.15 -66.37
CA GLU A 174 35.18 61.24 -67.22
C GLU A 174 36.44 60.72 -67.94
N GLU A 175 36.59 61.09 -69.22
CA GLU A 175 37.58 60.61 -70.20
C GLU A 175 37.22 59.32 -70.97
N THR A 176 36.45 59.46 -72.06
CA THR A 176 36.97 59.44 -73.46
C THR A 176 35.80 59.52 -74.43
#